data_AF-A0A9W6C1B3-F1
#
_entry.id   AF-A0A9W6C1B3-F1
#
_cell.length_a   1.000
_cell.length_b   1.000
_cell.length_c   1.000
_cell.angle_alpha   90.00
_cell.angle_beta   90.00
_cell.angle_gamma   90.00
#
_symmetry.space_group_name_H-M   'P 1'
#
loop_
_entity.id
_entity.type
_entity.pdbx_description
1 polymer ?
#
loop_
_entity_poly.entity_id
_entity_poly.type
_entity_poly.pdbx_seq_one_letter_code
_entity_poly.pdbx_strand_id
1 'polypeptide(L)'
;MSQRGSYYEIEQLAERPGRLGALVSFVKRGGTLILLDGWSAAKGRNSLVQLLAAVLGSDPRCTPVPVTNEQSQNLRISTSFFESLEPKIKPLPGMGLSNMQCQNGTAIYSAFVKKVETSAAMLWPLGKGGVYWIGSSFTRPNIRGYQQVCERMYCL
;
A
#
# COMPACT_ATOMS: atom_id res chain seq x y z
N MET A 1 -2.70 -15.20 -16.60
CA MET A 1 -3.35 -14.75 -15.35
C MET A 1 -4.24 -13.56 -15.67
N SER A 2 -5.53 -13.64 -15.36
CA SER A 2 -6.53 -12.62 -15.70
C SER A 2 -6.18 -11.29 -15.00
N GLN A 3 -6.02 -10.22 -15.78
CA GLN A 3 -5.90 -8.84 -15.30
C GLN A 3 -7.25 -8.36 -14.74
N ARG A 4 -7.72 -8.98 -13.67
CA ARG A 4 -8.80 -8.38 -12.88
C ARG A 4 -8.17 -7.13 -12.27
N GLY A 5 -8.67 -5.97 -12.66
CA GLY A 5 -8.17 -4.66 -12.23
C GLY A 5 -8.14 -4.51 -10.71
N SER A 6 -7.77 -3.34 -10.20
CA SER A 6 -7.83 -3.12 -8.75
C SER A 6 -9.26 -3.29 -8.22
N TYR A 7 -9.44 -3.56 -6.92
CA TYR A 7 -10.77 -3.62 -6.29
C TYR A 7 -11.65 -2.41 -6.65
N TYR A 8 -11.02 -1.24 -6.81
CA TYR A 8 -11.66 -0.02 -7.29
C TYR A 8 -12.28 -0.14 -8.69
N GLU A 9 -11.54 -0.73 -9.63
CA GLU A 9 -11.98 -0.96 -11.00
C GLU A 9 -13.01 -2.09 -11.06
N ILE A 10 -12.81 -3.18 -10.31
CA ILE A 10 -13.73 -4.33 -10.26
C ILE A 10 -15.10 -3.92 -9.70
N GLU A 11 -15.12 -3.19 -8.58
CA GLU A 11 -16.36 -2.80 -7.92
C GLU A 11 -16.98 -1.52 -8.50
N GLN A 12 -16.34 -0.92 -9.51
CA GLN A 12 -16.74 0.33 -10.15
C GLN A 12 -17.01 1.44 -9.11
N LEU A 13 -16.10 1.58 -8.14
CA LEU A 13 -16.33 2.45 -6.99
C LEU A 13 -16.47 3.94 -7.37
N ALA A 14 -15.89 4.34 -8.50
CA ALA A 14 -16.08 5.69 -9.08
C ALA A 14 -17.55 5.96 -9.47
N GLU A 15 -18.25 4.94 -9.94
CA GLU A 15 -19.61 5.05 -10.52
C GLU A 15 -20.69 4.63 -9.51
N ARG A 16 -20.28 4.08 -8.35
CA ARG A 16 -21.18 3.53 -7.33
C ARG A 16 -20.95 4.19 -5.96
N PRO A 17 -21.42 5.45 -5.76
CA PRO A 17 -21.15 6.22 -4.54
C PRO A 17 -21.64 5.54 -3.27
N GLY A 18 -22.74 4.77 -3.33
CA GLY A 18 -23.23 3.98 -2.19
C GLY A 18 -22.27 2.88 -1.72
N ARG A 19 -21.54 2.24 -2.65
CA ARG A 19 -20.54 1.21 -2.30
C ARG A 19 -19.30 1.82 -1.70
N LEU A 20 -18.84 2.93 -2.26
CA LEU A 20 -17.73 3.70 -1.68
C LEU A 20 -18.10 4.17 -0.26
N GLY A 21 -19.30 4.71 -0.06
CA GLY A 21 -19.80 5.12 1.26
C GLY A 21 -19.87 3.97 2.25
N ALA A 22 -20.30 2.78 1.83
CA ALA A 22 -20.31 1.58 2.66
C ALA A 22 -18.89 1.14 3.05
N LEU A 23 -17.94 1.16 2.12
CA LEU A 23 -16.53 0.85 2.37
C LEU A 23 -15.90 1.82 3.37
N VAL A 24 -16.09 3.13 3.17
CA VAL A 24 -15.61 4.16 4.09
C VAL A 24 -16.21 3.95 5.48
N SER A 25 -17.51 3.65 5.54
CA SER A 25 -18.20 3.40 6.80
C SER A 25 -17.72 2.14 7.51
N PHE A 26 -17.43 1.07 6.77
CA PHE A 26 -16.82 -0.15 7.29
C PHE A 26 -15.48 0.15 7.96
N VAL A 27 -14.58 0.85 7.28
CA VAL A 27 -13.26 1.20 7.83
C VAL A 27 -13.42 2.11 9.05
N LYS A 28 -14.21 3.19 8.96
CA LYS A 28 -14.42 4.12 10.08
C LYS A 28 -14.97 3.45 11.34
N ARG A 29 -15.77 2.38 11.20
CA ARG A 29 -16.35 1.62 12.31
C ARG A 29 -15.40 0.60 12.94
N GLY A 30 -14.19 0.42 12.43
CA GLY A 30 -13.21 -0.54 12.95
C GLY A 30 -12.77 -1.59 11.95
N GLY A 31 -13.31 -1.57 10.73
CA GLY A 31 -12.85 -2.42 9.65
C GLY A 31 -11.44 -2.06 9.17
N THR A 32 -10.74 -3.06 8.65
CA THR A 32 -9.42 -2.89 8.08
C THR A 32 -9.48 -3.12 6.58
N LEU A 33 -9.00 -2.15 5.79
CA LEU A 33 -8.86 -2.29 4.34
C LEU A 33 -7.40 -2.52 3.99
N ILE A 34 -7.12 -3.57 3.23
CA ILE A 34 -5.77 -3.93 2.80
C ILE A 34 -5.70 -3.86 1.30
N LEU A 35 -4.76 -3.05 0.82
CA LEU A 35 -4.57 -2.70 -0.58
C LEU A 35 -3.22 -3.25 -1.03
N LEU A 36 -3.25 -4.37 -1.75
CA LEU A 36 -2.06 -5.03 -2.26
C LEU A 36 -1.76 -4.58 -3.68
N ASP A 37 -0.50 -4.27 -3.93
CA ASP A 37 0.09 -4.09 -5.26
C ASP A 37 -0.83 -3.41 -6.30
N GLY A 38 -0.80 -2.08 -6.31
CA GLY A 38 -1.55 -1.30 -7.29
C GLY A 38 -0.75 -0.95 -8.55
N TRP A 39 0.52 -1.32 -8.63
CA TRP A 39 1.43 -0.81 -9.64
C TRP A 39 1.23 -1.47 -10.99
N SER A 40 1.08 -0.64 -12.03
CA SER A 40 1.09 -1.09 -13.42
C SER A 40 2.32 -0.52 -14.12
N ALA A 41 3.33 -1.37 -14.35
CA ALA A 41 4.52 -1.00 -15.11
C ALA A 41 4.16 -0.50 -16.52
N ALA A 42 3.19 -1.15 -17.18
CA ALA A 42 2.73 -0.77 -18.52
C ALA A 42 2.09 0.64 -18.56
N LYS A 43 1.43 1.06 -17.48
CA LYS A 43 0.75 2.37 -17.40
C LYS A 43 1.54 3.41 -16.59
N GLY A 44 2.69 3.05 -16.02
CA GLY A 44 3.50 3.90 -15.16
C GLY A 44 2.74 4.48 -13.96
N ARG A 45 1.69 3.83 -13.48
CA ARG A 45 0.79 4.37 -12.44
C ARG A 45 0.34 3.33 -11.43
N ASN A 46 -0.02 3.79 -10.24
CA ASN A 46 -0.65 2.96 -9.22
C ASN A 46 -2.18 3.12 -9.25
N SER A 47 -2.88 2.04 -9.57
CA SER A 47 -4.35 1.98 -9.73
C SER A 47 -5.13 2.17 -8.42
N LEU A 48 -4.47 2.14 -7.27
CA LEU A 48 -5.09 2.28 -5.95
C LEU A 48 -5.08 3.72 -5.43
N VAL A 49 -4.40 4.65 -6.10
CA VAL A 49 -4.32 6.06 -5.66
C VAL A 49 -5.71 6.71 -5.63
N GLN A 50 -6.55 6.42 -6.63
CA GLN A 50 -7.93 6.93 -6.66
C GLN A 50 -8.79 6.35 -5.53
N LEU A 51 -8.61 5.07 -5.20
CA LEU A 51 -9.29 4.44 -4.06
C LEU A 51 -8.82 5.03 -2.74
N LEU A 52 -7.52 5.24 -2.56
CA LEU A 52 -6.96 5.89 -1.38
C LEU A 52 -7.55 7.29 -1.21
N ALA A 53 -7.56 8.11 -2.26
CA ALA A 53 -8.13 9.45 -2.20
C ALA A 53 -9.63 9.42 -1.81
N ALA A 54 -10.38 8.50 -2.40
CA ALA A 54 -11.80 8.33 -2.15
C ALA A 54 -12.09 7.87 -0.70
N VAL A 55 -11.30 6.95 -0.16
CA VAL A 55 -11.50 6.38 1.18
C VAL A 55 -11.01 7.33 2.27
N LEU A 56 -9.86 7.99 2.05
CA LEU A 56 -9.26 8.92 3.00
C LEU A 56 -9.94 10.30 3.01
N GLY A 57 -10.78 10.60 2.01
CA GLY A 57 -11.46 11.88 1.88
C GLY A 57 -10.53 13.06 1.60
N SER A 58 -9.30 12.79 1.16
CA SER A 58 -8.28 13.77 0.80
C SER A 58 -7.36 13.17 -0.25
N ASP A 59 -6.78 13.99 -1.13
CA ASP A 59 -5.72 13.53 -2.04
C ASP A 59 -4.45 13.26 -1.21
N PRO A 60 -3.99 12.00 -1.08
CA PRO A 60 -2.81 11.69 -0.30
C PRO A 60 -1.51 12.19 -0.97
N ARG A 61 -1.60 12.78 -2.18
CA ARG A 61 -0.50 13.22 -3.04
C ARG A 61 0.56 12.11 -3.17
N CYS A 62 0.06 10.90 -3.38
CA CYS A 62 0.88 9.71 -3.52
C CYS A 62 1.41 9.60 -4.95
N THR A 63 2.73 9.56 -5.09
CA THR A 63 3.40 9.32 -6.36
C THR A 63 4.15 8.00 -6.30
N PRO A 64 4.02 7.12 -7.31
CA PRO A 64 4.79 5.89 -7.36
C PRO A 64 6.26 6.20 -7.66
N VAL A 65 7.17 5.51 -6.99
CA VAL A 65 8.61 5.64 -7.20
C VAL A 65 9.18 4.28 -7.61
N PRO A 66 9.69 4.12 -8.84
CA PRO A 66 10.23 2.84 -9.28
C PRO A 66 11.47 2.45 -8.47
N VAL A 67 11.62 1.16 -8.20
CA VAL A 67 12.83 0.61 -7.59
C VAL A 67 13.88 0.39 -8.68
N THR A 68 14.74 1.40 -8.90
CA THR A 68 15.77 1.35 -9.94
C THR A 68 17.11 0.83 -9.45
N ASN A 69 17.35 0.86 -8.13
CA ASN A 69 18.57 0.39 -7.50
C ASN A 69 18.23 -0.50 -6.30
N GLU A 70 19.18 -1.35 -5.90
CA GLU A 70 19.05 -2.08 -4.64
C GLU A 70 19.02 -1.11 -3.47
N GLN A 71 17.85 -0.97 -2.86
CA GLN A 71 17.68 -0.10 -1.72
C GLN A 71 17.11 -0.85 -0.54
N SER A 72 17.89 -0.85 0.52
CA SER A 72 17.47 -1.28 1.84
C SER A 72 16.35 -0.40 2.37
N GLN A 73 15.23 -0.98 2.75
CA GLN A 73 14.15 -0.28 3.45
C GLN A 73 14.02 -0.78 4.87
N ASN A 74 13.83 0.14 5.80
CA ASN A 74 13.78 -0.17 7.22
C ASN A 74 12.34 -0.14 7.69
N LEU A 75 12.02 -1.02 8.63
CA LEU A 75 10.79 -1.00 9.38
C LEU A 75 10.72 0.32 10.16
N ARG A 76 9.58 1.02 10.10
CA ARG A 76 9.35 2.32 10.74
C ARG A 76 8.34 2.28 11.86
N ILE A 77 7.58 1.20 11.95
CA ILE A 77 6.61 0.99 13.01
C ILE A 77 7.00 -0.22 13.84
N SER A 78 6.90 -0.07 15.14
CA SER A 78 7.15 -1.11 16.13
C SER A 78 5.91 -1.30 17.01
N THR A 79 4.72 -1.16 16.43
CA THR A 79 3.47 -1.22 17.17
C THR A 79 2.60 -2.39 16.72
N SER A 80 2.06 -3.08 17.73
CA SER A 80 1.02 -4.11 17.63
C SER A 80 1.27 -5.09 16.48
N PHE A 81 0.42 -5.07 15.48
CA PHE A 81 0.37 -6.00 14.36
C PHE A 81 1.72 -6.18 13.62
N PHE A 82 2.59 -5.16 13.61
CA PHE A 82 3.83 -5.13 12.84
C PHE A 82 5.11 -5.31 13.67
N GLU A 83 5.00 -5.51 14.99
CA GLU A 83 6.15 -5.60 15.91
C GLU A 83 7.15 -6.72 15.57
N SER A 84 6.67 -7.82 15.00
CA SER A 84 7.51 -8.98 14.67
C SER A 84 7.93 -9.04 13.21
N LEU A 85 7.74 -7.96 12.45
CA LEU A 85 8.21 -7.91 11.09
C LEU A 85 9.74 -7.77 11.06
N GLU A 86 10.37 -8.29 10.00
CA GLU A 86 11.82 -8.15 9.84
C GLU A 86 12.22 -6.67 9.84
N PRO A 87 13.30 -6.28 10.55
CA PRO A 87 13.65 -4.87 10.71
C PRO A 87 14.01 -4.19 9.38
N LYS A 88 14.29 -4.98 8.34
CA LYS A 88 14.80 -4.52 7.07
C LYS A 88 14.36 -5.44 5.94
N ILE A 89 14.03 -4.85 4.81
CA ILE A 89 13.78 -5.54 3.55
C ILE A 89 14.67 -4.99 2.45
N LYS A 90 14.88 -5.78 1.40
CA LYS A 90 15.69 -5.38 0.24
C LYS A 90 14.98 -5.77 -1.06
N PRO A 91 14.13 -4.87 -1.62
CA PRO A 91 13.52 -5.09 -2.92
C PRO A 91 14.59 -5.09 -4.02
N LEU A 92 14.40 -5.95 -5.03
CA LEU A 92 15.34 -6.09 -6.14
C LEU A 92 15.03 -5.08 -7.26
N PRO A 93 16.03 -4.39 -7.84
CA PRO A 93 15.84 -3.49 -8.96
C PRO A 93 15.47 -4.25 -10.24
N GLY A 94 14.85 -3.55 -11.20
CA GLY A 94 14.54 -4.11 -12.53
C GLY A 94 13.38 -5.12 -12.57
N MET A 95 12.78 -5.43 -11.42
CA MET A 95 11.67 -6.40 -11.29
C MET A 95 10.28 -5.77 -11.48
N GLY A 96 10.22 -4.55 -12.03
CA GLY A 96 8.96 -3.81 -12.19
C GLY A 96 8.30 -3.41 -10.87
N LEU A 97 9.08 -3.23 -9.81
CA LEU A 97 8.61 -2.88 -8.47
C LEU A 97 8.54 -1.37 -8.27
N SER A 98 7.62 -0.91 -7.43
CA SER A 98 7.50 0.49 -7.06
C SER A 98 7.24 0.65 -5.57
N ASN A 99 7.93 1.62 -4.98
CA ASN A 99 7.54 2.28 -3.74
C ASN A 99 6.48 3.34 -4.02
N MET A 100 6.06 4.02 -2.96
CA MET A 100 5.20 5.18 -3.03
C MET A 100 5.77 6.29 -2.15
N GLN A 101 5.69 7.52 -2.63
CA GLN A 101 5.94 8.71 -1.85
C GLN A 101 4.59 9.40 -1.64
N CYS A 102 4.12 9.48 -0.40
CA CYS A 102 2.90 10.18 -0.03
C CYS A 102 3.22 11.28 0.97
N GLN A 103 2.35 12.28 1.08
CA GLN A 103 2.54 13.36 2.07
C GLN A 103 1.98 13.06 3.44
N ASN A 104 1.03 12.12 3.52
CA ASN A 104 0.38 11.72 4.74
C ASN A 104 0.42 10.20 4.90
N GLY A 105 0.03 9.74 6.09
CA GLY A 105 0.13 8.34 6.48
C GLY A 105 1.45 8.03 7.16
N THR A 106 1.50 6.85 7.77
CA THR A 106 2.68 6.34 8.46
C THR A 106 3.32 5.28 7.60
N ALA A 107 4.59 5.46 7.22
CA ALA A 107 5.33 4.42 6.54
C ALA A 107 5.47 3.19 7.45
N ILE A 108 5.29 1.99 6.89
CA ILE A 108 5.55 0.71 7.56
C ILE A 108 6.99 0.32 7.26
N TYR A 109 7.35 0.30 5.98
CA TYR A 109 8.72 0.21 5.50
C TYR A 109 9.04 1.42 4.63
N SER A 110 10.18 2.04 4.85
CA SER A 110 10.65 3.11 4.00
C SER A 110 12.17 3.21 3.90
N ALA A 111 12.60 3.93 2.88
CA ALA A 111 13.96 4.38 2.71
C ALA A 111 13.98 5.83 2.22
N PHE A 112 15.04 6.56 2.56
CA PHE A 112 15.25 7.92 2.07
C PHE A 112 16.05 7.88 0.77
N VAL A 113 15.44 8.33 -0.33
CA VAL A 113 16.08 8.53 -1.63
C VAL A 113 16.23 10.02 -1.86
N LYS A 114 17.46 10.53 -2.00
CA LYS A 114 17.70 11.97 -2.21
C LYS A 114 16.98 12.86 -1.17
N LYS A 115 17.01 12.45 0.11
CA LYS A 115 16.33 13.09 1.26
C LYS A 115 14.79 13.03 1.24
N VAL A 116 14.20 12.27 0.33
CA VAL A 116 12.75 12.06 0.24
C VAL A 116 12.41 10.67 0.74
N GLU A 117 11.43 10.56 1.64
CA GLU A 117 10.94 9.26 2.11
C GLU A 117 10.16 8.55 1.00
N THR A 118 10.55 7.31 0.73
CA THR A 118 9.85 6.42 -0.19
C THR A 118 9.50 5.15 0.55
N SER A 119 8.23 4.76 0.48
CA SER A 119 7.67 3.70 1.31
C SER A 119 7.32 2.48 0.46
N ALA A 120 7.70 1.28 0.89
CA ALA A 120 7.20 0.03 0.31
C ALA A 120 5.82 -0.35 0.87
N ALA A 121 5.47 0.17 2.04
CA ALA A 121 4.19 -0.08 2.67
C ALA A 121 3.81 1.10 3.58
N MET A 122 2.51 1.38 3.71
CA MET A 122 1.99 2.54 4.46
C MET A 122 0.68 2.21 5.17
N LEU A 123 0.41 2.93 6.26
CA LEU A 123 -0.80 2.87 7.07
C LEU A 123 -1.45 4.26 7.16
N TRP A 124 -2.77 4.31 7.00
CA TRP A 124 -3.59 5.47 7.35
C TRP A 124 -4.64 5.08 8.37
N PRO A 125 -4.57 5.56 9.63
CA PRO A 125 -5.65 5.36 10.58
C PRO A 125 -6.89 6.13 10.13
N LEU A 126 -8.07 5.51 10.19
CA LEU A 126 -9.33 6.12 9.77
C LEU A 126 -10.46 5.73 10.74
N GLY A 127 -10.83 6.65 11.63
CA GLY A 127 -11.79 6.38 12.69
C GLY A 127 -11.26 5.31 13.65
N LYS A 128 -12.02 4.23 13.85
CA LYS A 128 -11.58 3.07 14.66
C LYS A 128 -10.79 2.02 13.88
N GLY A 129 -10.75 2.13 12.55
CA GLY A 129 -10.07 1.18 11.67
C GLY A 129 -8.87 1.81 10.95
N GLY A 130 -8.47 1.22 9.83
CA GLY A 130 -7.36 1.72 9.05
C GLY A 130 -7.28 1.18 7.62
N VAL A 131 -6.52 1.89 6.81
CA VAL A 131 -6.15 1.47 5.45
C VAL A 131 -4.67 1.13 5.43
N TYR A 132 -4.34 -0.08 4.99
CA TYR A 132 -2.99 -0.55 4.75
C TYR A 132 -2.76 -0.61 3.25
N TRP A 133 -1.71 0.05 2.77
CA TRP A 133 -1.21 -0.14 1.42
C TRP A 133 0.10 -0.92 1.48
N ILE A 134 0.17 -1.98 0.70
CA ILE A 134 1.34 -2.84 0.57
C ILE A 134 1.78 -2.81 -0.89
N GLY A 135 2.91 -2.16 -1.15
CA GLY A 135 3.43 -1.95 -2.50
C GLY A 135 4.04 -3.18 -3.14
N SER A 136 4.21 -3.15 -4.47
CA SER A 136 4.87 -4.23 -5.21
C SER A 136 6.28 -4.51 -4.73
N SER A 137 7.00 -3.49 -4.26
CA SER A 137 8.33 -3.65 -3.66
C SER A 137 8.32 -4.46 -2.37
N PHE A 138 7.17 -4.55 -1.71
CA PHE A 138 6.94 -5.44 -0.57
C PHE A 138 6.42 -6.81 -1.03
N THR A 139 5.47 -6.86 -1.96
CA THR A 139 4.84 -8.13 -2.38
C THR A 139 5.73 -9.01 -3.27
N ARG A 140 6.67 -8.42 -4.02
CA ARG A 140 7.58 -9.07 -4.96
C ARG A 140 9.02 -8.65 -4.60
N PRO A 141 10.00 -9.56 -4.51
CA PRO A 141 10.00 -10.98 -4.88
C PRO A 141 9.40 -11.93 -3.81
N ASN A 142 8.28 -11.60 -3.15
CA ASN A 142 7.71 -12.36 -2.04
C ASN A 142 8.68 -12.44 -0.86
N ILE A 143 9.10 -11.26 -0.39
CA ILE A 143 9.95 -11.16 0.79
C ILE A 143 9.18 -11.67 2.01
N ARG A 144 9.90 -12.24 2.98
CA ARG A 144 9.30 -12.85 4.16
C ARG A 144 8.35 -11.90 4.91
N GLY A 145 8.68 -10.61 4.98
CA GLY A 145 7.81 -9.59 5.57
C GLY A 145 6.40 -9.54 4.96
N TYR A 146 6.25 -9.80 3.66
CA TYR A 146 4.94 -9.89 3.00
C TYR A 146 4.16 -11.12 3.44
N GLN A 147 4.80 -12.28 3.51
CA GLN A 147 4.18 -13.51 4.02
C GLN A 147 3.71 -13.32 5.46
N GLN A 148 4.52 -12.72 6.31
CA GLN A 148 4.17 -12.44 7.71
C GLN A 148 2.97 -11.49 7.83
N VAL A 149 2.83 -10.53 6.92
CA VAL A 149 1.63 -9.69 6.84
C VAL A 149 0.45 -10.55 6.41
N CYS A 150 0.54 -11.31 5.33
CA CYS A 150 -0.58 -12.08 4.78
C CYS A 150 -1.00 -13.33 5.58
N GLU A 151 -0.14 -13.86 6.45
CA GLU A 151 -0.54 -14.89 7.42
C GLU A 151 -1.41 -14.31 8.53
N ARG A 152 -1.24 -13.01 8.82
CA ARG A 152 -1.92 -12.32 9.93
C ARG A 152 -3.08 -11.45 9.46
N MET A 153 -3.09 -11.10 8.19
CA MET A 153 -4.09 -10.28 7.51
C MET A 153 -4.62 -11.07 6.32
N TYR A 154 -5.94 -11.06 6.10
CA TYR A 154 -6.53 -11.62 4.87
C TYR A 154 -6.08 -10.80 3.66
N CYS A 155 -4.97 -11.21 3.06
CA CYS A 155 -4.51 -10.76 1.75
C CYS A 155 -5.32 -11.51 0.68
N LEU A 156 -6.08 -10.78 -0.13
CA LEU A 156 -6.80 -11.31 -1.30
C LEU A 156 -5.95 -11.24 -2.56
#